data_AF-A0A183LTV0-F1
#
_entry.id   AF-A0A183LTV0-F1
#
_cell.length_a   1.000
_cell.length_b   1.000
_cell.length_c   1.000
_cell.angle_alpha   90.00
_cell.angle_beta   90.00
_cell.angle_gamma   90.00
#
_symmetry.space_group_name_H-M   'P 1'
#
loop_
_entity.id
_entity.type
_entity.pdbx_description
1 polymer ?
#
loop_
_entity_poly.entity_id
_entity_poly.type
_entity_poly.pdbx_seq_one_letter_code
_entity_poly.pdbx_strand_id
1 'polypeptide(L)'
;MESNWKGIQEAITSTCHEVLGYKKCHHMKWITVDTLDKIRERRNKKAAINTSRTRAEKAKAQAEYTEVNKQVKRSIRIDKRNYVEDLVTTAEKAAREGNMRQLYDITKKPSGNRRKPEQ
;
A
#
# COMPACT_ATOMS: atom_id res chain seq x y z
N MET A 1 20.14 19.38 -17.38
CA MET A 1 18.94 19.75 -16.60
C MET A 1 18.43 18.62 -15.71
N GLU A 2 18.43 17.36 -16.17
CA GLU A 2 18.03 16.20 -15.34
C GLU A 2 18.90 16.01 -14.09
N SER A 3 20.20 16.32 -14.16
CA SER A 3 21.13 16.24 -13.02
C SER A 3 20.76 17.19 -11.88
N ASN A 4 20.43 18.45 -12.19
CA ASN A 4 20.00 19.43 -11.18
C ASN A 4 18.66 19.05 -10.55
N TRP A 5 17.71 18.55 -11.35
CA TRP A 5 16.42 18.08 -10.83
C TRP A 5 16.59 16.90 -9.87
N LYS A 6 17.47 15.95 -10.22
CA LYS A 6 17.79 14.81 -9.36
C LYS A 6 18.42 15.25 -8.04
N GLY A 7 19.37 16.20 -8.08
CA GLY A 7 19.99 16.73 -6.86
C GLY A 7 19.01 17.44 -5.92
N ILE A 8 18.07 18.22 -6.46
CA ILE A 8 17.01 18.87 -5.65
C ILE A 8 16.09 17.81 -5.01
N GLN A 9 15.71 16.80 -5.78
CA GLN A 9 14.85 15.72 -5.30
C GLN A 9 15.53 14.92 -4.18
N GLU A 10 16.83 14.64 -4.32
CA GLU A 10 17.65 13.95 -3.32
C GLU A 10 17.79 14.79 -2.05
N ALA A 11 18.07 16.10 -2.17
CA ALA A 11 18.17 16.99 -1.02
C ALA A 11 16.87 17.03 -0.21
N ILE A 12 15.73 17.25 -0.87
CA ILE A 12 14.41 17.28 -0.22
C ILE A 12 14.12 15.93 0.46
N THR A 13 14.38 14.83 -0.24
CA THR A 13 14.16 13.48 0.28
C THR A 13 15.03 13.22 1.52
N SER A 14 16.29 13.67 1.50
CA SER A 14 17.22 13.54 2.62
C SER A 14 16.76 14.33 3.84
N THR A 15 16.39 15.61 3.67
CA THR A 15 15.89 16.45 4.77
C THR A 15 14.61 15.88 5.36
N CYS A 16 13.69 15.37 4.53
CA CYS A 16 12.48 14.72 5.03
C CYS A 16 12.79 13.47 5.85
N HIS A 17 13.76 12.64 5.44
CA HIS A 17 14.17 11.48 6.21
C HIS A 17 14.83 11.85 7.53
N GLU A 18 15.65 12.89 7.57
CA GLU A 18 16.33 13.36 8.78
C GLU A 18 15.34 13.93 9.81
N VAL A 19 14.40 14.76 9.36
CA VAL A 19 13.45 15.45 10.24
C VAL A 19 12.28 14.55 10.66
N LEU A 20 11.70 13.80 9.73
CA LEU A 20 10.48 13.02 9.98
C LEU A 20 10.76 11.55 10.30
N GLY A 21 11.98 11.07 10.02
CA GLY A 21 12.33 9.66 10.11
C GLY A 21 11.58 8.78 9.10
N TYR A 22 11.95 7.51 9.03
CA TYR A 22 11.12 6.53 8.34
C TYR A 22 9.93 6.16 9.22
N LYS A 23 8.71 6.35 8.72
CA LYS A 23 7.56 5.65 9.27
C LYS A 23 7.88 4.16 9.17
N LYS A 24 8.02 3.48 10.32
CA LYS A 24 8.06 2.03 10.38
C LYS A 24 6.73 1.55 9.80
N CYS A 25 6.73 1.27 8.50
CA CYS A 25 5.65 0.55 7.86
C CYS A 25 5.69 -0.84 8.48
N HIS A 26 4.94 -1.03 9.57
CA HIS A 26 4.54 -2.36 9.99
C HIS A 26 4.07 -3.04 8.72
N HIS A 27 4.87 -4.01 8.29
CA HIS A 27 4.78 -4.62 7.00
C HIS A 27 3.32 -5.04 6.78
N MET A 28 2.65 -4.39 5.82
CA MET A 28 1.29 -4.74 5.43
C MET A 28 1.38 -6.04 4.64
N LYS A 29 1.64 -7.15 5.36
CA LYS A 29 1.73 -8.53 4.85
C LYS A 29 0.49 -8.95 4.05
N TRP A 30 -0.59 -8.18 4.12
CA TRP A 30 -1.83 -8.44 3.41
C TRP A 30 -1.79 -8.03 1.94
N ILE A 31 -0.88 -7.15 1.51
CA ILE A 31 -0.84 -6.73 0.10
C ILE A 31 -0.23 -7.87 -0.74
N THR A 32 -0.99 -8.31 -1.74
CA THR A 32 -0.55 -9.38 -2.64
C THR A 32 0.41 -8.85 -3.71
N VAL A 33 1.21 -9.75 -4.29
CA VAL A 33 2.13 -9.42 -5.39
C VAL A 33 1.37 -8.86 -6.60
N ASP A 34 0.20 -9.44 -6.92
CA ASP A 34 -0.69 -8.96 -7.99
C ASP A 34 -1.13 -7.50 -7.77
N THR A 35 -1.48 -7.12 -6.53
CA THR A 35 -1.79 -5.71 -6.21
C THR A 35 -0.57 -4.80 -6.37
N LEU A 36 0.64 -5.27 -6.03
CA LEU A 36 1.88 -4.50 -6.24
C LEU A 36 2.16 -4.27 -7.73
N ASP A 37 1.94 -5.28 -8.57
CA ASP A 37 2.10 -5.17 -10.02
C ASP A 37 1.10 -4.17 -10.60
N LYS A 38 -0.16 -4.20 -10.18
CA LYS A 38 -1.17 -3.19 -10.58
C LYS A 38 -0.79 -1.77 -10.12
N ILE A 39 -0.17 -1.62 -8.95
CA ILE A 39 0.34 -0.32 -8.49
C ILE A 39 1.47 0.17 -9.40
N ARG A 40 2.36 -0.72 -9.82
CA ARG A 40 3.44 -0.41 -10.76
C ARG A 40 2.88 -0.01 -12.13
N GLU A 41 1.90 -0.74 -12.64
CA GLU A 41 1.21 -0.40 -13.88
C GLU A 41 0.56 0.99 -13.81
N ARG A 42 -0.15 1.30 -12.71
CA ARG A 42 -0.72 2.62 -12.48
C ARG A 42 0.33 3.73 -12.51
N ARG A 43 1.53 3.50 -11.95
CA ARG A 43 2.65 4.46 -12.01
C ARG A 43 3.11 4.69 -13.44
N ASN A 44 3.22 3.64 -14.24
CA ASN A 44 3.59 3.76 -15.65
C ASN A 44 2.55 4.57 -16.44
N LYS A 45 1.25 4.32 -16.22
CA LYS A 45 0.18 5.13 -16.83
C LYS A 45 0.23 6.59 -16.39
N LYS A 46 0.62 6.86 -15.14
CA LYS A 46 0.82 8.22 -14.65
C LYS A 46 2.01 8.91 -15.33
N ALA A 47 3.09 8.19 -15.58
CA ALA A 47 4.23 8.70 -16.32
C ALA A 47 3.83 9.07 -17.75
N ALA A 48 3.04 8.24 -18.44
CA ALA A 48 2.53 8.53 -19.79
C ALA A 48 1.70 9.83 -19.85
N ILE A 49 0.90 10.13 -18.81
CA ILE A 49 0.18 11.40 -18.70
C ILE A 49 1.15 12.57 -18.59
N ASN A 50 2.20 12.44 -17.77
CA ASN A 50 3.17 13.50 -17.54
C ASN A 50 4.04 13.79 -18.77
N THR A 51 4.31 12.79 -19.61
CA THR A 51 5.10 12.92 -20.84
C THR A 51 4.28 13.30 -22.07
N SER A 52 2.94 13.27 -21.98
CA SER A 52 2.07 13.59 -23.12
C SER A 52 2.24 15.03 -23.61
N ARG A 53 2.37 15.21 -24.93
CA ARG A 53 2.65 16.52 -25.54
C ARG A 53 1.40 17.20 -26.06
N THR A 54 0.43 16.44 -26.53
CA THR A 54 -0.84 16.97 -27.05
C THR A 54 -2.00 16.73 -26.09
N ARG A 55 -3.04 17.56 -26.19
CA ARG A 55 -4.25 17.45 -25.34
C ARG A 55 -5.01 16.14 -25.57
N ALA A 56 -5.04 15.64 -26.80
CA ALA A 56 -5.70 14.39 -27.15
C ALA A 56 -5.00 13.16 -26.54
N GLU A 57 -3.68 13.08 -26.66
CA GLU A 57 -2.87 12.03 -26.02
C GLU A 57 -3.03 12.05 -24.50
N LYS A 58 -3.02 13.24 -23.90
CA LYS A 58 -3.24 13.41 -22.46
C LYS A 58 -4.61 12.89 -22.02
N ALA A 59 -5.66 13.19 -22.79
CA ALA A 59 -7.01 12.71 -22.51
C ALA A 59 -7.10 11.18 -22.58
N LYS A 60 -6.48 10.56 -23.58
CA LYS A 60 -6.42 9.09 -23.71
C LYS A 60 -5.67 8.45 -22.54
N ALA A 61 -4.47 8.93 -22.24
CA ALA A 61 -3.67 8.43 -21.11
C ALA A 61 -4.37 8.62 -19.76
N GLN A 62 -5.12 9.71 -19.60
CA GLN A 62 -5.92 9.99 -18.42
C GLN A 62 -7.09 8.99 -18.27
N ALA A 63 -7.75 8.61 -19.36
CA ALA A 63 -8.78 7.57 -19.34
C ALA A 63 -8.20 6.22 -18.89
N GLU A 64 -7.07 5.80 -19.46
CA GLU A 64 -6.40 4.56 -19.10
C GLU A 64 -5.96 4.53 -17.62
N TYR A 65 -5.35 5.63 -17.13
CA TYR A 65 -4.98 5.75 -15.72
C TYR A 65 -6.19 5.64 -14.79
N THR A 66 -7.34 6.19 -15.20
CA THR A 66 -8.56 6.17 -14.39
C THR A 66 -9.06 4.75 -14.18
N GLU A 67 -9.02 3.91 -15.22
CA GLU A 67 -9.41 2.49 -15.10
C GLU A 67 -8.43 1.69 -14.25
N VAL A 68 -7.13 1.79 -14.52
CA VAL A 68 -6.11 1.08 -13.71
C VAL A 68 -6.18 1.53 -12.24
N ASN A 69 -6.41 2.81 -11.97
CA ASN A 69 -6.56 3.31 -10.60
C ASN A 69 -7.81 2.76 -9.89
N LYS A 70 -8.92 2.55 -10.60
CA LYS A 70 -10.10 1.86 -10.04
C LYS A 70 -9.77 0.41 -9.69
N GLN A 71 -9.06 -0.30 -10.57
CA GLN A 71 -8.64 -1.69 -10.34
C GLN A 71 -7.72 -1.82 -9.12
N VAL A 72 -6.71 -0.95 -9.00
CA VAL A 72 -5.82 -0.90 -7.81
C VAL A 72 -6.63 -0.68 -6.53
N LYS A 73 -7.59 0.25 -6.53
CA LYS A 73 -8.44 0.47 -5.35
C LYS A 73 -9.27 -0.76 -5.01
N ARG A 74 -9.75 -1.50 -6.01
CA ARG A 74 -10.52 -2.72 -5.83
C ARG A 74 -9.65 -3.86 -5.29
N SER A 75 -8.47 -4.09 -5.85
CA SER A 75 -7.56 -5.16 -5.41
C SER A 75 -7.09 -4.94 -3.97
N ILE A 76 -6.77 -3.69 -3.61
CA ILE A 76 -6.44 -3.31 -2.23
C ILE A 76 -7.57 -3.65 -1.24
N ARG A 77 -8.84 -3.43 -1.62
CA ARG A 77 -9.98 -3.80 -0.77
C ARG A 77 -10.14 -5.31 -0.64
N ILE A 78 -9.90 -6.06 -1.72
CA ILE A 78 -9.98 -7.52 -1.74
C ILE A 78 -8.88 -8.12 -0.88
N ASP A 79 -7.62 -7.72 -1.09
CA ASP A 79 -6.48 -8.19 -0.30
C ASP A 79 -6.70 -7.98 1.21
N LYS A 80 -7.24 -6.81 1.59
CA LYS A 80 -7.57 -6.54 3.00
C LYS A 80 -8.68 -7.46 3.52
N ARG A 81 -9.70 -7.74 2.71
CA ARG A 81 -10.80 -8.64 3.08
C ARG A 81 -10.28 -10.06 3.27
N ASN A 82 -9.51 -10.56 2.32
CA ASN A 82 -8.90 -11.90 2.38
C ASN A 82 -8.02 -12.05 3.63
N TYR A 83 -7.19 -11.04 3.93
CA TYR A 83 -6.39 -11.06 5.15
C TYR A 83 -7.22 -11.14 6.44
N VAL A 84 -8.34 -10.42 6.51
CA VAL A 84 -9.23 -10.49 7.67
C VAL A 84 -9.91 -11.87 7.75
N GLU A 85 -10.33 -12.42 6.61
CA GLU A 85 -10.94 -13.75 6.52
C GLU A 85 -9.98 -14.86 6.96
N ASP A 86 -8.72 -14.81 6.52
CA ASP A 86 -7.66 -15.73 6.95
C ASP A 86 -7.40 -15.63 8.47
N LEU A 87 -7.44 -14.42 9.04
CA LEU A 87 -7.32 -14.25 10.49
C LEU A 87 -8.51 -14.87 11.23
N VAL A 88 -9.73 -14.68 10.73
CA VAL A 88 -10.95 -15.24 11.32
C VAL A 88 -10.93 -16.76 11.28
N THR A 89 -10.61 -17.37 10.13
CA THR A 89 -10.51 -18.84 10.01
C THR A 89 -9.45 -19.43 10.94
N THR A 90 -8.31 -18.74 11.11
CA THR A 90 -7.27 -19.16 12.06
C THR A 90 -7.74 -19.05 13.51
N ALA A 91 -8.48 -17.98 13.85
CA ALA A 91 -9.06 -17.81 15.18
C ALA A 91 -10.10 -18.90 15.50
N GLU A 92 -11.00 -19.21 14.57
CA GLU A 92 -11.99 -20.28 14.73
C GLU A 92 -11.33 -21.63 14.99
N LYS A 93 -10.25 -21.94 14.25
CA LYS A 93 -9.47 -23.16 14.46
C LYS A 93 -8.84 -23.19 15.87
N ALA A 94 -8.19 -22.10 16.29
CA ALA A 94 -7.59 -22.01 17.61
C ALA A 94 -8.62 -22.16 18.75
N ALA A 95 -9.84 -21.63 18.57
CA ALA A 95 -10.94 -21.81 19.51
C ALA A 95 -11.37 -23.27 19.61
N ARG A 96 -11.52 -23.97 18.47
CA ARG A 96 -11.85 -25.40 18.43
C ARG A 96 -10.78 -26.28 19.10
N GLU A 97 -9.51 -25.90 18.98
CA GLU A 97 -8.37 -26.59 19.59
C GLU A 97 -8.14 -26.21 21.06
N GLY A 98 -8.91 -25.26 21.61
CA GLY A 98 -8.75 -24.78 22.99
C GLY A 98 -7.50 -23.89 23.21
N ASN A 99 -6.86 -23.41 22.15
CA ASN A 99 -5.65 -22.59 22.24
C ASN A 99 -5.98 -21.10 22.48
N MET A 100 -6.35 -20.78 23.72
CA MET A 100 -6.82 -19.44 24.12
C MET A 100 -5.78 -18.34 23.92
N ARG A 101 -4.48 -18.65 24.05
CA ARG A 101 -3.40 -17.66 23.83
C ARG A 101 -3.35 -17.24 22.37
N GLN A 102 -3.38 -18.19 21.43
CA GLN A 102 -3.37 -17.88 20.00
C GLN A 102 -4.65 -17.16 19.56
N LEU A 103 -5.81 -17.58 20.10
CA LEU A 103 -7.09 -16.92 19.84
C LEU A 103 -7.05 -15.43 20.23
N TYR A 104 -6.52 -15.11 21.43
CA TYR A 104 -6.34 -13.73 21.89
C TYR A 104 -5.42 -12.92 20.97
N ASP A 105 -4.24 -13.47 20.65
CA ASP A 105 -3.25 -12.79 19.81
C ASP A 105 -3.78 -12.53 18.38
N ILE A 106 -4.54 -13.45 17.80
CA ILE A 106 -5.16 -13.29 16.48
C ILE A 106 -6.25 -12.23 16.52
N THR A 107 -7.11 -12.25 17.53
CA THR A 107 -8.25 -11.30 17.68
C THR A 107 -7.76 -9.88 17.98
N LYS A 108 -6.57 -9.74 18.58
CA LYS A 108 -5.91 -8.45 18.84
C LYS A 108 -5.25 -7.82 17.61
N LYS A 109 -4.89 -8.60 16.58
CA LYS A 109 -4.28 -8.10 15.34
C LYS A 109 -5.19 -7.15 14.53
N PRO A 110 -6.48 -7.46 14.27
CA PRO A 110 -7.36 -6.57 13.52
C PRO A 110 -7.79 -5.34 14.33
N SER A 111 -7.81 -5.41 15.66
CA SER A 111 -8.23 -4.30 16.53
C SER A 111 -7.22 -3.16 16.60
N GLY A 112 -6.01 -3.34 16.05
CA GLY A 112 -5.04 -2.26 15.81
C GLY A 112 -4.86 -1.37 17.02
N ASN A 113 -4.29 -1.92 18.11
CA ASN A 113 -4.02 -1.14 19.32
C ASN A 113 -3.26 0.14 18.96
N ARG A 114 -3.96 1.28 19.02
CA ARG A 114 -3.43 2.64 18.90
C ARG A 114 -2.64 3.07 20.13
N ARG A 115 -1.89 2.17 20.76
CA ARG A 115 -0.92 2.61 21.77
C ARG A 115 0.41 2.80 21.06
N LYS A 116 0.81 4.06 20.94
CA LYS A 116 2.23 4.39 20.75
C LYS A 116 2.99 3.64 21.85
N PRO A 117 4.14 3.01 21.55
CA PRO A 117 5.05 2.65 22.62
C PRO A 117 5.43 3.99 23.29
N GLU A 118 5.04 4.16 24.55
CA GLU A 118 5.69 5.15 25.41
C GLU A 118 7.15 4.72 25.53
N GLN A 119 8.03 5.69 25.29
CA GLN A 119 9.47 5.55 25.46
C GLN A 119 9.82 5.37 26.93
#